data_AF-A0A5P9I8J0-F1
#
_entry.id   AF-A0A5P9I8J0-F1
#
_cell.length_a   1.000
_cell.length_b   1.000
_cell.length_c   1.000
_cell.angle_alpha   90.00
_cell.angle_beta   90.00
_cell.angle_gamma   90.00
#
_symmetry.space_group_name_H-M   'P 1'
#
loop_
_entity.id
_entity.type
_entity.pdbx_description
1 polymer ?
#
loop_
_entity_poly.entity_id
_entity_poly.type
_entity_poly.pdbx_seq_one_letter_code
_entity_poly.pdbx_strand_id
1 'polypeptide(L)'
;MAKVSVNLDDDLDADNSSKKLKAMAAPLPSVSKAKSSAMKDAPRVQFSFTNVPEPIKEAFAAEATRRGLTKKELLYECLRAGGINIPATSEIDGRRR
;
A
#
# COMPACT_ATOMS: atom_id res chain seq x y z
N MET A 1 22.19 -33.31 41.95
CA MET A 1 21.30 -32.66 40.97
C MET A 1 21.37 -33.46 39.67
N ALA A 2 20.26 -34.07 39.26
CA ALA A 2 20.22 -34.87 38.04
C ALA A 2 20.40 -33.93 36.83
N LYS A 3 21.46 -34.15 36.04
CA LYS A 3 21.68 -33.42 34.80
C LYS A 3 20.64 -33.90 33.79
N VAL A 4 19.61 -33.09 33.57
CA VAL A 4 18.66 -33.29 32.48
C VAL A 4 19.37 -32.90 31.19
N SER A 5 19.81 -33.89 30.41
CA SER A 5 20.31 -33.67 29.05
C SER A 5 19.11 -33.53 28.12
N VAL A 6 18.84 -32.32 27.67
CA VAL A 6 17.85 -32.07 26.63
C VAL A 6 18.55 -32.24 25.29
N ASN A 7 18.18 -33.26 24.53
CA ASN A 7 18.54 -33.34 23.11
C ASN A 7 17.66 -32.35 22.35
N LEU A 8 18.19 -31.13 22.14
CA LEU A 8 17.71 -30.24 21.09
C LEU A 8 18.41 -30.68 19.80
N ASP A 9 17.87 -31.71 19.15
CA ASP A 9 18.22 -31.98 17.76
C ASP A 9 17.63 -30.83 16.94
N ASP A 10 18.51 -29.97 16.42
CA ASP A 10 18.20 -28.84 15.55
C ASP A 10 17.87 -29.29 14.11
N ASP A 11 17.34 -30.51 13.94
CA ASP A 11 16.71 -30.98 12.71
C ASP A 11 15.31 -30.35 12.60
N LEU A 12 15.29 -29.03 12.59
CA LEU A 12 14.15 -28.30 12.07
C LEU A 12 14.13 -28.58 10.57
N ASP A 13 13.25 -29.50 10.15
CA ASP A 13 12.84 -29.71 8.76
C ASP A 13 12.42 -28.38 8.12
N ALA A 14 13.41 -27.56 7.72
CA ALA A 14 13.21 -26.22 7.20
C ALA A 14 12.37 -26.26 5.91
N ASP A 15 12.41 -27.39 5.21
CA ASP A 15 11.66 -27.64 3.99
C ASP A 15 10.18 -28.00 4.25
N ASN A 16 9.85 -28.61 5.40
CA ASN A 16 8.47 -28.95 5.75
C ASN A 16 7.75 -27.78 6.45
N SER A 17 8.47 -27.03 7.28
CA SER A 17 7.96 -25.82 7.94
C SER A 17 7.67 -24.71 6.92
N SER A 18 8.55 -24.49 5.94
CA SER A 18 8.33 -23.53 4.84
C SER A 18 7.16 -23.92 3.93
N LYS A 19 6.98 -25.20 3.60
CA LYS A 19 5.80 -25.70 2.84
C LYS A 19 4.50 -25.47 3.60
N LYS A 20 4.48 -25.70 4.92
CA LYS A 20 3.31 -25.46 5.77
C LYS A 20 2.97 -23.98 5.87
N LEU A 21 3.96 -23.11 6.07
CA LEU A 21 3.79 -21.66 6.05
C LEU A 21 3.26 -21.17 4.69
N LYS A 22 3.79 -21.71 3.58
CA LYS A 22 3.34 -21.39 2.23
C LYS A 22 1.89 -21.83 1.97
N ALA A 23 1.49 -22.99 2.49
CA ALA A 23 0.11 -23.48 2.41
C ALA A 23 -0.86 -22.61 3.24
N MET A 24 -0.44 -22.16 4.43
CA MET A 24 -1.24 -21.26 5.27
C MET A 24 -1.33 -19.83 4.73
N ALA A 25 -0.29 -19.36 4.03
CA ALA A 25 -0.26 -18.03 3.41
C ALA A 25 -0.81 -18.00 1.97
N ALA A 26 -1.08 -19.15 1.35
CA ALA A 26 -1.64 -19.26 0.00
C ALA A 26 -2.94 -18.45 -0.25
N PRO A 27 -3.90 -18.34 0.70
CA PRO A 27 -5.10 -17.54 0.48
C PRO A 27 -4.85 -16.02 0.67
N LEU A 28 -3.70 -15.62 1.21
CA LEU A 28 -3.39 -14.21 1.45
C LEU A 28 -2.74 -13.58 0.20
N PRO A 29 -3.14 -12.36 -0.17
CA PRO A 29 -2.48 -11.65 -1.27
C PRO A 29 -1.00 -11.40 -0.94
N SER A 30 -0.14 -11.46 -1.97
CA SER A 30 1.27 -11.10 -1.82
C SER A 30 1.42 -9.69 -1.27
N VAL A 31 2.55 -9.38 -0.62
CA VAL A 31 2.78 -8.06 0.03
C VAL A 31 2.53 -6.88 -0.92
N SER A 32 2.87 -7.04 -2.22
CA SER A 32 2.58 -6.04 -3.25
C SER A 32 1.08 -5.94 -3.57
N LYS A 33 0.39 -7.08 -3.72
CA LYS A 33 -1.05 -7.15 -4.02
C LYS A 33 -1.91 -6.73 -2.84
N ALA A 34 -1.46 -6.95 -1.61
CA ALA A 34 -2.12 -6.55 -0.38
C ALA A 34 -2.22 -5.01 -0.27
N LYS A 35 -1.20 -4.28 -0.72
CA LYS A 35 -1.22 -2.81 -0.71
C LYS A 35 -2.22 -2.26 -1.71
N SER A 36 -2.21 -2.74 -2.95
CA SER A 36 -3.15 -2.28 -3.96
C SER A 36 -4.59 -2.68 -3.64
N SER A 37 -4.83 -3.89 -3.11
CA SER A 37 -6.16 -4.29 -2.64
C SER A 37 -6.64 -3.45 -1.46
N ALA A 38 -5.78 -3.23 -0.45
CA ALA A 38 -6.13 -2.37 0.69
C ALA A 38 -6.49 -0.94 0.26
N MET A 39 -5.77 -0.36 -0.71
CA MET A 39 -6.11 0.97 -1.24
C MET A 39 -7.38 0.99 -2.11
N LYS A 40 -7.72 -0.12 -2.78
CA LYS A 40 -8.99 -0.26 -3.51
C LYS A 40 -10.18 -0.37 -2.57
N ASP A 41 -10.04 -1.14 -1.49
CA ASP A 41 -11.11 -1.48 -0.55
C ASP A 41 -11.26 -0.46 0.59
N ALA A 42 -10.26 0.42 0.78
CA ALA A 42 -10.31 1.45 1.81
C ALA A 42 -11.48 2.43 1.63
N PRO A 43 -12.09 2.90 2.74
CA PRO A 43 -13.16 3.89 2.70
C PRO A 43 -12.65 5.19 2.08
N ARG A 44 -13.38 5.71 1.08
CA ARG A 44 -13.04 6.96 0.40
C ARG A 44 -13.63 8.14 1.14
N VAL A 45 -12.77 9.03 1.62
CA VAL A 45 -13.17 10.27 2.29
C VAL A 45 -12.98 11.48 1.37
N GLN A 46 -13.82 12.49 1.55
CA GLN A 46 -13.66 13.76 0.84
C GLN A 46 -12.47 14.53 1.41
N PHE A 47 -11.50 14.86 0.57
CA PHE A 47 -10.40 15.74 0.93
C PHE A 47 -10.81 17.19 0.67
N SER A 48 -10.87 18.02 1.72
CA SER A 48 -11.32 19.41 1.64
C SER A 48 -10.16 20.39 1.88
N PHE A 49 -10.15 21.49 1.14
CA PHE A 49 -9.15 22.57 1.22
C PHE A 49 -9.73 23.83 1.86
N THR A 50 -10.59 23.67 2.86
CA THR A 50 -11.32 24.78 3.53
C THR A 50 -10.36 25.82 4.11
N ASN A 51 -9.28 25.37 4.77
CA ASN A 51 -8.31 26.24 5.43
C ASN A 51 -7.07 26.57 4.60
N VAL A 52 -7.07 26.27 3.30
CA VAL A 52 -5.94 26.61 2.41
C VAL A 52 -6.17 28.00 1.80
N PRO A 53 -5.16 28.89 1.77
CA PRO A 53 -5.25 30.17 1.08
C PRO A 53 -5.70 30.04 -0.38
N GLU A 54 -6.52 30.98 -0.84
CA GLU A 54 -7.05 31.01 -2.21
C GLU A 54 -5.96 30.99 -3.30
N PRO A 55 -4.86 31.77 -3.20
CA PRO A 55 -3.82 31.75 -4.24
C PRO A 55 -3.18 30.38 -4.44
N ILE A 56 -3.07 29.58 -3.37
CA ILE A 56 -2.51 28.22 -3.44
C ILE A 56 -3.48 27.28 -4.15
N LYS A 57 -4.79 27.41 -3.88
CA LYS A 57 -5.83 26.62 -4.56
C LYS A 57 -5.86 26.90 -6.06
N GLU A 58 -5.73 28.17 -6.44
CA GLU A 58 -5.69 28.59 -7.84
C GLU A 58 -4.44 28.10 -8.56
N ALA A 59 -3.26 28.27 -7.96
CA ALA A 59 -2.01 27.78 -8.51
C ALA A 59 -2.03 26.26 -8.71
N PHE A 60 -2.56 25.51 -7.75
CA PHE A 60 -2.70 24.07 -7.86
C PHE A 60 -3.69 23.66 -8.96
N ALA A 61 -4.80 24.38 -9.10
CA ALA A 61 -5.78 24.13 -10.16
C ALA A 61 -5.18 24.43 -11.55
N ALA A 62 -4.47 25.55 -11.70
CA ALA A 62 -3.80 25.94 -12.92
C ALA A 62 -2.74 24.91 -13.33
N GLU A 63 -1.97 24.40 -12.37
CA GLU A 63 -0.95 23.38 -12.61
C GLU A 63 -1.56 22.05 -13.06
N ALA A 64 -2.69 21.65 -12.47
CA ALA A 64 -3.42 20.45 -12.89
C ALA A 64 -3.91 20.59 -14.34
N THR A 65 -4.52 21.72 -14.67
CA THR A 65 -4.98 22.03 -16.03
C THR A 65 -3.82 22.06 -17.03
N ARG A 66 -2.70 22.69 -16.67
CA ARG A 66 -1.50 22.78 -17.52
C ARG A 66 -0.94 21.40 -17.88
N ARG A 67 -1.01 20.44 -16.96
CA ARG A 67 -0.57 19.06 -17.17
C ARG A 67 -1.65 18.15 -17.79
N GLY A 68 -2.88 18.67 -17.98
CA GLY A 68 -4.01 17.85 -18.45
C GLY A 68 -4.45 16.79 -17.43
N LEU A 69 -4.14 16.98 -16.15
CA LEU A 69 -4.45 16.05 -15.06
C LEU A 69 -5.63 16.55 -14.24
N THR A 70 -6.33 15.62 -13.59
CA THR A 70 -7.28 16.03 -12.54
C THR A 70 -6.54 16.50 -11.29
N LYS A 71 -7.16 17.38 -10.50
CA LYS A 71 -6.61 17.84 -9.20
C LYS A 71 -6.23 16.68 -8.27
N LYS A 72 -6.99 15.57 -8.35
CA LYS A 72 -6.74 14.35 -7.57
C LYS A 72 -5.48 13.62 -8.03
N GLU A 73 -5.26 13.52 -9.35
CA GLU A 73 -4.07 12.88 -9.90
C GLU A 73 -2.82 13.69 -9.62
N LEU A 74 -2.90 15.01 -9.78
CA LEU A 74 -1.81 15.90 -9.39
C LEU A 74 -1.46 15.76 -7.90
N LEU A 75 -2.47 15.63 -7.03
CA LEU A 75 -2.23 15.39 -5.60
C LEU A 75 -1.48 14.07 -5.37
N TYR A 76 -1.87 13.00 -6.04
CA TYR A 76 -1.15 11.72 -5.93
C TYR A 76 0.27 11.80 -6.47
N GLU A 77 0.53 12.55 -7.54
CA GLU A 77 1.90 12.81 -8.01
C GLU A 77 2.72 13.56 -6.97
N CYS A 78 2.18 14.63 -6.38
CA CYS A 78 2.86 15.39 -5.33
C CYS A 78 3.19 14.51 -4.11
N LEU A 79 2.25 13.66 -3.68
CA LEU A 79 2.47 12.75 -2.55
C LEU A 79 3.49 11.66 -2.88
N ARG A 80 3.52 11.14 -4.11
CA ARG A 80 4.57 10.21 -4.58
C ARG A 80 5.93 10.88 -4.61
N ALA A 81 6.02 12.12 -5.10
CA ALA A 81 7.24 12.91 -5.08
C ALA A 81 7.74 13.17 -3.65
N GLY A 82 6.80 13.30 -2.69
CA GLY A 82 7.09 13.37 -1.26
C GLY A 82 7.48 12.04 -0.60
N GLY A 83 7.64 10.95 -1.38
CA GLY A 83 8.08 9.65 -0.88
C GLY A 83 6.97 8.73 -0.38
N ILE A 84 5.69 9.13 -0.49
CA ILE A 84 4.57 8.26 -0.14
C ILE A 84 4.37 7.25 -1.26
N ASN A 85 4.47 5.96 -0.92
CA ASN A 85 4.29 4.87 -1.88
C ASN A 85 2.81 4.67 -2.23
N ILE A 86 2.28 5.53 -3.11
CA ILE A 86 0.94 5.46 -3.66
C ILE A 86 1.01 4.78 -5.03
N PRO A 87 0.28 3.66 -5.26
CA PRO A 87 0.28 2.99 -6.55
C PRO A 87 -0.23 3.88 -7.70
N ALA A 88 0.00 3.43 -8.94
CA ALA A 88 -0.47 4.15 -10.12
C ALA A 88 -2.00 4.30 -10.11
N THR A 89 -2.52 5.38 -10.70
CA THR A 89 -3.97 5.67 -10.71
C THR A 89 -4.78 4.53 -11.34
N SER A 90 -4.20 3.85 -12.34
CA SER A 90 -4.74 2.65 -12.99
C SER A 90 -4.91 1.46 -12.05
N GLU A 91 -4.09 1.35 -11.00
CA GLU A 91 -4.09 0.25 -10.05
C GLU A 91 -5.04 0.48 -8.87
N ILE A 92 -5.39 1.73 -8.57
CA ILE A 92 -6.31 2.11 -7.47
C ILE A 92 -7.71 2.51 -7.96
N ASP A 93 -7.95 2.40 -9.27
CA ASP A 93 -9.27 2.64 -9.85
C ASP A 93 -10.26 1.54 -9.38
N GLY A 94 -11.16 1.92 -8.47
CA GLY A 94 -12.16 1.02 -7.89
C GLY A 94 -13.22 0.55 -8.89
N ARG A 95 -13.26 1.12 -10.11
CA ARG A 95 -14.12 0.66 -11.20
C ARG A 95 -13.56 -0.58 -11.90
N ARG A 96 -12.24 -0.81 -11.81
CA ARG A 96 -11.54 -1.98 -12.37
C ARG A 96 -11.37 -3.03 -11.27
N ARG A 97 -12.46 -3.74 -10.96
CA ARG A 97 -12.45 -4.92 -10.06
C ARG A 97 -11.87 -6.11 -10.79
#